data_AF-A0AAU8K7F4-F1
#
_entry.id   AF-A0AAU8K7F4-F1
#
_cell.length_a   1.000
_cell.length_b   1.000
_cell.length_c   1.000
_cell.angle_alpha   90.00
_cell.angle_beta   90.00
_cell.angle_gamma   90.00
#
_symmetry.space_group_name_H-M   'P 1'
#
loop_
_entity.id
_entity.type
_entity.pdbx_description
1 polymer ?
#
loop_
_entity_poly.entity_id
_entity_poly.type
_entity_poly.pdbx_seq_one_letter_code
_entity_poly.pdbx_strand_id
1 'polypeptide(L)'
;MGSRLMNKKREAAELGRIRTGYSRPNPNPDKGPIPVKSRTFVLTSHSREYIEQAAKLYGGRVEQWTPQRSSIAQWRVITEAPELKAILPAGDPLHQYNEMWGGGGCERRCDGVTELLKSQPCVCLAKYGENWYERSARQVCRPTSRIGVFLPDMPDLGVWRLETKSHYAADVLAGGLDTVLQATEGKGLMPVRMWIEQRTRVVDGETKQFQVVMVVPSLPKLRHALSGPISTAAALDPASLDRPAIEAGPAVVPDYAAEARQCATVEAAREVWHRANKAGHVDPKGTDDLSQELIRIADDIGKGIDTQTGEEPGDDEPGPDDEGVYDGEFVEDGEQGDEPPAAYPPAQWPTAAVPGGGRR
;
A
#
# COMPACT_ATOMS: atom_id res chain seq x y z
N MET A 1 -28.28 -7.13 8.56
CA MET A 1 -27.74 -5.77 8.74
C MET A 1 -27.93 -5.36 10.20
N GLY A 2 -26.87 -4.98 10.91
CA GLY A 2 -27.01 -4.50 12.29
C GLY A 2 -27.70 -3.13 12.33
N SER A 3 -28.69 -2.96 13.20
CA SER A 3 -29.28 -1.65 13.48
C SER A 3 -28.33 -0.82 14.36
N ARG A 4 -28.26 0.48 14.10
CA ARG A 4 -27.42 1.44 14.84
C ARG A 4 -28.29 2.60 15.31
N LEU A 5 -27.93 3.22 16.42
CA LEU A 5 -28.57 4.46 16.87
C LEU A 5 -28.33 5.57 15.85
N MET A 6 -29.41 6.13 15.29
CA MET A 6 -29.35 7.21 14.29
C MET A 6 -29.11 8.58 14.92
N ASN A 7 -29.43 8.74 16.21
CA ASN A 7 -29.26 9.99 16.97
C ASN A 7 -27.89 10.10 17.67
N LYS A 8 -26.96 9.19 17.39
CA LYS A 8 -25.60 9.22 17.95
C LYS A 8 -24.60 9.48 16.84
N LYS A 9 -23.65 10.38 17.12
CA LYS A 9 -22.50 10.57 16.24
C LYS A 9 -21.70 9.27 16.20
N ARG A 10 -21.38 8.80 14.99
CA ARG A 10 -20.50 7.66 14.77
C ARG A 10 -19.07 8.21 14.79
N GLU A 11 -18.28 7.79 15.77
CA GLU A 11 -16.88 8.19 15.89
C GLU A 11 -16.00 6.95 16.05
N ALA A 12 -14.88 6.93 15.32
CA ALA A 12 -13.81 5.97 15.58
C ALA A 12 -13.04 6.38 16.84
N ALA A 13 -12.38 5.42 17.49
CA ALA A 13 -11.56 5.69 18.67
C ALA A 13 -10.41 6.65 18.32
N GLU A 14 -10.22 7.72 19.11
CA GLU A 14 -9.09 8.64 18.97
C GLU A 14 -7.86 8.05 19.68
N LEU A 15 -6.88 7.54 18.91
CA LEU A 15 -5.65 6.97 19.45
C LEU A 15 -4.69 8.04 19.95
N GLY A 16 -4.74 9.22 19.34
CA GLY A 16 -3.88 10.34 19.68
C GLY A 16 -4.16 11.57 18.83
N ARG A 17 -3.35 12.61 19.06
CA ARG A 17 -3.45 13.89 18.36
C ARG A 17 -2.15 14.22 17.66
N ILE A 18 -2.28 14.78 16.48
CA ILE A 18 -1.18 15.34 15.67
C ILE A 18 -1.26 16.86 15.81
N ARG A 19 -0.14 17.48 16.18
CA ARG A 19 -0.08 18.92 16.42
C ARG A 19 1.06 19.53 15.63
N THR A 20 0.92 20.82 15.37
CA THR A 20 1.84 21.61 14.54
C THR A 20 2.80 22.47 15.37
N GLY A 21 2.77 22.35 16.69
CA GLY A 21 3.58 23.14 17.61
C GLY A 21 3.54 22.58 19.03
N TYR A 22 4.46 23.07 19.85
CA TYR A 22 4.57 22.71 21.26
C TYR A 22 4.74 23.97 22.11
N SER A 23 4.88 23.81 23.42
CA SER A 23 5.16 24.91 24.34
C SER A 23 6.42 24.61 25.12
N ARG A 24 7.25 25.63 25.31
CA ARG A 24 8.43 25.58 26.17
C ARG A 24 8.19 26.35 27.47
N PRO A 25 8.83 25.98 28.59
CA PRO A 25 8.80 26.76 29.81
C PRO A 25 9.20 28.22 29.56
N ASN A 26 8.56 29.14 30.26
CA ASN A 26 8.96 30.54 30.25
C ASN A 26 10.12 30.73 31.22
N PRO A 27 11.22 31.40 30.82
CA PRO A 27 12.29 31.74 31.77
C PRO A 27 11.80 32.57 32.97
N ASN A 28 10.74 33.36 32.79
CA ASN A 28 10.07 34.06 33.87
C ASN A 28 8.92 33.18 34.41
N PRO A 29 8.96 32.76 35.70
CA PRO A 29 7.96 31.86 36.29
C PRO A 29 6.56 32.48 36.42
N ASP A 30 6.46 33.81 36.45
CA ASP A 30 5.17 34.52 36.56
C ASP A 30 4.42 34.58 35.21
N LYS A 31 5.07 34.15 34.12
CA LYS A 31 4.51 34.17 32.78
C LYS A 31 4.22 32.75 32.30
N GLY A 32 3.12 32.60 31.55
CA GLY A 32 2.73 31.32 30.97
C GLY A 32 3.74 30.77 29.95
N PRO A 33 3.65 29.47 29.61
CA PRO A 33 4.55 28.81 28.67
C PRO A 33 4.58 29.50 27.30
N ILE A 34 5.75 29.53 26.68
CA ILE A 34 5.95 30.18 25.38
C ILE A 34 5.55 29.19 24.28
N PRO A 35 4.61 29.53 23.38
CA PRO A 35 4.28 28.69 22.25
C PRO A 35 5.42 28.69 21.24
N VAL A 36 5.74 27.51 20.69
CA VAL A 36 6.78 27.29 19.71
C VAL A 36 6.19 26.60 18.49
N LYS A 37 6.43 27.17 17.32
CA LYS A 37 6.09 26.56 16.02
C LYS A 37 7.05 25.42 15.76
N SER A 38 6.52 24.24 15.46
CA SER A 38 7.35 23.07 15.16
C SER A 38 7.62 23.00 13.67
N ARG A 39 8.81 22.51 13.29
CA ARG A 39 9.15 22.22 11.89
C ARG A 39 8.51 20.91 11.42
N THR A 40 8.30 19.99 12.35
CA THR A 40 7.75 18.65 12.16
C THR A 40 6.55 18.45 13.09
N PHE A 41 5.81 17.36 12.93
CA PHE A 41 4.63 17.13 13.76
C PHE A 41 5.00 16.74 15.20
N VAL A 42 4.08 17.05 16.11
CA VAL A 42 4.12 16.59 17.49
C VAL A 42 2.97 15.63 17.70
N LEU A 43 3.28 14.36 17.95
CA LEU A 43 2.28 13.33 18.24
C LEU A 43 2.11 13.25 19.76
N THR A 44 0.86 13.21 20.21
CA THR A 44 0.51 13.10 21.64
C THR A 44 -0.57 12.06 21.88
N SER A 45 -0.44 11.26 22.93
CA SER A 45 -1.43 10.26 23.34
C SER A 45 -1.38 10.02 24.85
N HIS A 46 -2.45 9.45 25.40
CA HIS A 46 -2.43 8.91 26.77
C HIS A 46 -1.62 7.61 26.85
N SER A 47 -1.56 6.84 25.75
CA SER A 47 -0.77 5.61 25.67
C SER A 47 0.69 5.94 25.41
N ARG A 48 1.57 5.45 26.29
CA ARG A 48 3.02 5.53 26.10
C ARG A 48 3.47 4.72 24.90
N GLU A 49 2.89 3.53 24.71
CA GLU A 49 3.26 2.58 23.67
C GLU A 49 3.07 3.18 22.26
N TYR A 50 1.97 3.89 22.03
CA TYR A 50 1.74 4.60 20.77
C TYR A 50 2.80 5.66 20.50
N ILE A 51 3.25 6.38 21.54
CA ILE A 51 4.26 7.42 21.38
C ILE A 51 5.66 6.83 21.19
N GLU A 52 5.96 5.69 21.81
CA GLU A 52 7.19 4.93 21.55
C GLU A 52 7.23 4.35 20.14
N GLN A 53 6.12 3.85 19.61
CA GLN A 53 6.06 3.41 18.21
C GLN A 53 6.18 4.58 17.24
N ALA A 54 5.50 5.70 17.52
CA ALA A 54 5.68 6.92 16.73
C ALA A 54 7.14 7.40 16.72
N ALA A 55 7.84 7.32 17.85
CA ALA A 55 9.26 7.68 17.93
C ALA A 55 10.16 6.71 17.13
N LYS A 56 9.84 5.41 17.11
CA LYS A 56 10.56 4.42 16.28
C LYS A 56 10.37 4.67 14.79
N LEU A 57 9.16 5.02 14.37
CA LEU A 57 8.81 5.23 12.95
C LEU A 57 9.28 6.58 12.41
N TYR A 58 9.11 7.64 13.20
CA TYR A 58 9.29 9.03 12.76
C TYR A 58 10.46 9.74 13.44
N GLY A 59 11.23 9.04 14.27
CA GLY A 59 12.31 9.62 15.08
C GLY A 59 11.80 10.50 16.22
N GLY A 60 12.75 11.11 16.94
CA GLY A 60 12.48 12.00 18.06
C GLY A 60 12.50 11.32 19.42
N ARG A 61 12.33 12.12 20.47
CA ARG A 61 12.41 11.68 21.86
C ARG A 61 11.03 11.63 22.51
N VAL A 62 10.71 10.49 23.10
CA VAL A 62 9.52 10.30 23.94
C VAL A 62 9.70 11.07 25.25
N GLU A 63 8.70 11.86 25.60
CA GLU A 63 8.68 12.62 26.84
C GLU A 63 7.28 12.62 27.46
N GLN A 64 7.24 12.54 28.79
CA GLN A 64 6.01 12.75 29.54
C GLN A 64 5.72 14.25 29.56
N TRP A 65 4.48 14.61 29.28
CA TRP A 65 4.08 15.99 29.09
C TRP A 65 2.61 16.19 29.43
N THR A 66 2.31 17.27 30.13
CA THR A 66 0.93 17.64 30.48
C THR A 66 0.46 18.80 29.60
N PRO A 67 -0.69 18.66 28.89
CA PRO A 67 -1.31 19.77 28.18
C PRO A 67 -1.54 20.99 29.05
N GLN A 68 -1.35 22.18 28.46
CA GLN A 68 -1.75 23.41 29.12
C GLN A 68 -3.23 23.33 29.48
N ARG A 69 -3.57 23.71 30.72
CA ARG A 69 -4.95 23.66 31.24
C ARG A 69 -5.55 22.25 31.33
N SER A 70 -4.71 21.21 31.35
CA SER A 70 -5.08 19.84 31.70
C SER A 70 -4.39 19.44 33.00
N SER A 71 -5.05 18.63 33.82
CA SER A 71 -4.44 17.95 34.97
C SER A 71 -3.91 16.55 34.62
N ILE A 72 -4.25 16.03 33.45
CA ILE A 72 -3.93 14.67 33.04
C ILE A 72 -2.62 14.68 32.24
N ALA A 73 -1.61 13.99 32.78
CA ALA A 73 -0.34 13.77 32.09
C ALA A 73 -0.55 12.87 30.86
N GLN A 74 0.16 13.19 29.80
CA GLN A 74 0.17 12.46 28.53
C GLN A 74 1.62 12.17 28.12
N TRP A 75 1.77 11.45 27.02
CA TRP A 75 3.04 11.24 26.35
C TRP A 75 3.06 12.04 25.06
N ARG A 76 4.23 12.57 24.70
CA ARG A 76 4.44 13.20 23.40
C ARG A 76 5.78 12.81 22.80
N VAL A 77 5.85 12.92 21.48
CA VAL A 77 7.08 12.92 20.70
C VAL A 77 7.01 14.04 19.68
N ILE A 78 8.09 14.82 19.60
CA ILE A 78 8.31 15.75 18.49
C ILE A 78 9.08 14.95 17.44
N THR A 79 8.47 14.71 16.27
CA THR A 79 9.07 13.83 15.26
C THR A 79 10.28 14.48 14.61
N GLU A 80 11.16 13.67 14.04
CA GLU A 80 12.26 14.14 13.19
C GLU A 80 11.89 14.05 11.70
N ALA A 81 10.99 13.11 11.35
CA ALA A 81 10.47 12.96 10.01
C ALA A 81 9.78 14.26 9.54
N PRO A 82 10.14 14.79 8.35
CA PRO A 82 9.53 15.99 7.79
C PRO A 82 8.09 15.76 7.32
N GLU A 83 7.72 14.50 7.09
CA GLU A 83 6.45 14.07 6.51
C GLU A 83 5.86 12.90 7.29
N LEU A 84 4.53 12.84 7.36
CA LEU A 84 3.77 11.66 7.77
C LEU A 84 3.01 11.09 6.58
N LYS A 85 3.11 9.78 6.38
CA LYS A 85 2.20 9.02 5.52
C LYS A 85 0.94 8.69 6.32
N ALA A 86 -0.20 9.06 5.79
CA ALA A 86 -1.49 8.87 6.45
C ALA A 86 -2.54 8.43 5.43
N ILE A 87 -3.68 7.99 5.94
CA ILE A 87 -4.83 7.61 5.13
C ILE A 87 -6.05 8.40 5.61
N LEU A 88 -6.72 9.08 4.70
CA LEU A 88 -7.98 9.75 4.97
C LEU A 88 -9.13 8.73 4.94
N PRO A 89 -10.06 8.79 5.90
CA PRO A 89 -11.27 7.98 5.86
C PRO A 89 -12.16 8.40 4.68
N ALA A 90 -13.12 7.54 4.32
CA ALA A 90 -14.13 7.87 3.32
C ALA A 90 -15.07 9.00 3.83
N GLY A 91 -15.59 9.79 2.89
CA GLY A 91 -16.35 11.01 3.18
C GLY A 91 -15.45 12.20 3.50
N ASP A 92 -16.05 13.28 3.99
CA ASP A 92 -15.31 14.49 4.39
C ASP A 92 -14.75 14.33 5.81
N PRO A 93 -13.42 14.25 6.00
CA PRO A 93 -12.80 14.13 7.31
C PRO A 93 -12.60 15.49 8.01
N LEU A 94 -12.91 16.61 7.34
CA LEU A 94 -12.67 17.95 7.84
C LEU A 94 -13.80 18.42 8.76
N HIS A 95 -13.44 18.84 9.96
CA HIS A 95 -14.29 19.61 10.84
C HIS A 95 -13.67 20.98 11.08
N GLN A 96 -14.22 22.01 10.43
CA GLN A 96 -13.72 23.37 10.51
C GLN A 96 -14.80 24.33 11.02
N TYR A 97 -14.47 25.06 12.08
CA TYR A 97 -15.33 26.11 12.64
C TYR A 97 -14.50 27.26 13.22
N ASN A 98 -15.09 28.44 13.26
CA ASN A 98 -14.59 29.57 14.04
C ASN A 98 -15.04 29.41 15.49
N GLU A 99 -14.14 29.00 16.37
CA GLU A 99 -14.47 28.64 17.76
C GLU A 99 -13.88 29.62 18.78
N MET A 100 -14.67 30.00 19.78
CA MET A 100 -14.21 30.71 20.97
C MET A 100 -14.30 29.79 22.16
N TRP A 101 -13.16 29.48 22.78
CA TRP A 101 -13.06 28.57 23.93
C TRP A 101 -12.82 29.36 25.22
N GLY A 102 -13.71 29.17 26.19
CA GLY A 102 -13.59 29.66 27.56
C GLY A 102 -13.15 28.57 28.54
N GLY A 103 -13.21 28.88 29.83
CA GLY A 103 -12.91 27.91 30.90
C GLY A 103 -13.93 26.77 30.99
N GLY A 104 -15.19 27.04 30.62
CA GLY A 104 -16.30 26.07 30.66
C GLY A 104 -16.57 25.33 29.34
N GLY A 105 -15.76 25.53 28.30
CA GLY A 105 -15.95 24.88 27.00
C GLY A 105 -16.04 25.86 25.82
N CYS A 106 -16.67 25.41 24.73
CA CYS A 106 -16.85 26.22 23.53
C CYS A 106 -18.00 27.20 23.76
N GLU A 107 -17.67 28.49 23.92
CA GLU A 107 -18.64 29.57 24.17
C GLU A 107 -19.31 30.05 22.88
N ARG A 108 -18.61 29.95 21.75
CA ARG A 108 -19.13 30.31 20.42
C ARG A 108 -18.57 29.37 19.37
N ARG A 109 -19.41 28.95 18.43
CA ARG A 109 -18.99 28.20 17.25
C ARG A 109 -19.67 28.77 16.03
N CYS A 110 -18.91 29.18 15.02
CA CYS A 110 -19.45 29.77 13.81
C CYS A 110 -18.90 29.08 12.54
N ASP A 111 -19.73 28.94 11.51
CA ASP A 111 -19.36 28.40 10.19
C ASP A 111 -18.84 29.47 9.19
N GLY A 112 -18.74 30.72 9.64
CA GLY A 112 -18.39 31.90 8.85
C GLY A 112 -19.57 32.84 8.65
N VAL A 113 -20.80 32.32 8.70
CA VAL A 113 -22.05 33.06 8.44
C VAL A 113 -22.95 33.04 9.68
N THR A 114 -23.08 31.88 10.32
CA THR A 114 -23.98 31.60 11.43
C THR A 114 -23.20 31.10 12.64
N GLU A 115 -23.56 31.59 13.82
CA GLU A 115 -23.16 31.05 15.12
C GLU A 115 -24.10 29.90 15.51
N LEU A 116 -23.56 28.69 15.54
CA LEU A 116 -24.28 27.42 15.59
C LEU A 116 -24.79 27.05 16.98
N LEU A 117 -24.29 27.64 18.07
CA LEU A 117 -24.76 27.31 19.43
C LEU A 117 -26.03 28.08 19.80
N LYS A 118 -26.19 29.32 19.31
CA LYS A 118 -27.35 30.18 19.58
C LYS A 118 -28.15 30.54 18.32
N SER A 119 -27.79 29.98 17.16
CA SER A 119 -28.47 30.19 15.87
C SER A 119 -28.63 31.67 15.49
N GLN A 120 -27.58 32.46 15.67
CA GLN A 120 -27.54 33.90 15.38
C GLN A 120 -26.45 34.22 14.34
N PRO A 121 -26.42 35.41 13.72
CA PRO A 121 -25.34 35.78 12.81
C PRO A 121 -23.95 35.67 13.45
N CYS A 122 -22.94 35.33 12.64
CA CYS A 122 -21.59 35.18 13.12
C CYS A 122 -21.01 36.50 13.67
N VAL A 123 -20.91 36.59 14.99
CA VAL A 123 -20.47 37.80 15.71
C VAL A 123 -19.06 38.25 15.30
N CYS A 124 -18.17 37.30 15.00
CA CYS A 124 -16.77 37.59 14.70
C CYS A 124 -16.62 38.39 13.39
N LEU A 125 -17.29 37.97 12.32
CA LEU A 125 -17.34 38.71 11.06
C LEU A 125 -18.18 39.98 11.19
N ALA A 126 -19.38 39.89 11.75
CA ALA A 126 -20.33 41.01 11.81
C ALA A 126 -19.80 42.21 12.61
N LYS A 127 -19.03 41.97 13.68
CA LYS A 127 -18.54 43.04 14.57
C LYS A 127 -17.17 43.60 14.15
N TYR A 128 -16.30 42.78 13.58
CA TYR A 128 -14.90 43.14 13.38
C TYR A 128 -14.47 43.20 11.90
N GLY A 129 -15.38 42.91 10.97
CA GLY A 129 -15.11 42.93 9.53
C GLY A 129 -14.22 41.75 9.09
N GLU A 130 -13.69 41.82 7.87
CA GLU A 130 -12.98 40.70 7.22
C GLU A 130 -11.66 40.34 7.93
N ASN A 131 -10.96 41.31 8.52
CA ASN A 131 -9.69 41.10 9.24
C ASN A 131 -9.87 40.71 10.71
N TRP A 132 -11.03 40.16 11.08
CA TRP A 132 -11.32 39.75 12.46
C TRP A 132 -10.27 38.75 13.00
N TYR A 133 -9.68 37.91 12.15
CA TYR A 133 -8.73 36.85 12.51
C TYR A 133 -7.40 37.37 13.10
N GLU A 134 -7.08 38.65 12.87
CA GLU A 134 -5.88 39.30 13.39
C GLU A 134 -6.03 39.72 14.86
N ARG A 135 -7.27 39.81 15.36
CA ARG A 135 -7.57 40.21 16.73
C ARG A 135 -7.17 39.15 17.74
N SER A 136 -7.05 39.56 19.01
CA SER A 136 -6.63 38.65 20.08
C SER A 136 -7.64 37.49 20.27
N ALA A 137 -7.13 36.30 20.64
CA ALA A 137 -7.98 35.13 20.90
C ALA A 137 -8.95 35.30 22.10
N ARG A 138 -8.85 36.42 22.84
CA ARG A 138 -9.78 36.78 23.91
C ARG A 138 -10.99 37.57 23.40
N GLN A 139 -10.89 38.17 22.22
CA GLN A 139 -11.92 39.06 21.65
C GLN A 139 -12.71 38.40 20.53
N VAL A 140 -12.07 37.48 19.79
CA VAL A 140 -12.63 36.84 18.62
C VAL A 140 -12.45 35.32 18.67
N CYS A 141 -13.31 34.64 17.92
CA CYS A 141 -13.21 33.25 17.54
C CYS A 141 -11.82 32.94 16.94
N ARG A 142 -11.43 31.67 16.87
CA ARG A 142 -10.27 31.22 16.10
C ARG A 142 -10.68 30.16 15.09
N PRO A 143 -10.24 30.25 13.82
CA PRO A 143 -10.42 29.17 12.86
C PRO A 143 -9.79 27.92 13.43
N THR A 144 -10.59 26.88 13.64
CA THR A 144 -10.14 25.62 14.22
C THR A 144 -10.47 24.50 13.25
N SER A 145 -9.44 23.95 12.61
CA SER A 145 -9.56 22.83 11.69
C SER A 145 -9.13 21.54 12.41
N ARG A 146 -9.96 20.50 12.28
CA ARG A 146 -9.68 19.17 12.78
C ARG A 146 -9.86 18.16 11.65
N ILE A 147 -8.88 17.29 11.48
CA ILE A 147 -8.91 16.23 10.47
C ILE A 147 -8.59 14.92 11.17
N GLY A 148 -9.43 13.92 10.97
CA GLY A 148 -9.16 12.55 11.39
C GLY A 148 -8.41 11.78 10.31
N VAL A 149 -7.26 11.21 10.65
CA VAL A 149 -6.47 10.38 9.73
C VAL A 149 -6.13 9.04 10.37
N PHE A 150 -5.92 8.01 9.56
CA PHE A 150 -5.26 6.78 9.98
C PHE A 150 -3.76 6.89 9.72
N LEU A 151 -2.95 6.36 10.62
CA LEU A 151 -1.50 6.21 10.42
C LEU A 151 -1.25 4.71 10.19
N PRO A 152 -0.97 4.26 8.95
CA PRO A 152 -1.01 2.84 8.60
C PRO A 152 0.05 1.99 9.30
N ASP A 153 1.18 2.59 9.64
CA ASP A 153 2.30 1.90 10.32
C ASP A 153 2.16 1.92 11.85
N MET A 154 1.14 2.60 12.39
CA MET A 154 0.86 2.62 13.83
C MET A 154 0.02 1.41 14.25
N PRO A 155 0.19 0.92 15.49
CA PRO A 155 -0.65 -0.16 16.01
C PRO A 155 -2.10 0.30 16.22
N ASP A 156 -3.00 -0.69 16.21
CA ASP A 156 -4.45 -0.58 16.43
C ASP A 156 -5.25 0.21 15.37
N LEU A 157 -6.53 -0.17 15.23
CA LEU A 157 -7.45 0.52 14.33
C LEU A 157 -8.09 1.72 15.05
N GLY A 158 -7.66 2.93 14.69
CA GLY A 158 -8.25 4.15 15.21
C GLY A 158 -7.68 5.41 14.56
N VAL A 159 -8.26 6.55 14.92
CA VAL A 159 -7.98 7.83 14.27
C VAL A 159 -6.98 8.64 15.07
N TRP A 160 -6.02 9.22 14.35
CA TRP A 160 -5.16 10.30 14.84
C TRP A 160 -5.76 11.63 14.40
N ARG A 161 -6.01 12.51 15.37
CA ARG A 161 -6.65 13.80 15.08
C ARG A 161 -5.62 14.90 14.91
N LEU A 162 -5.46 15.39 13.68
CA LEU A 162 -4.74 16.62 13.42
C LEU A 162 -5.61 17.81 13.86
N GLU A 163 -5.04 18.74 14.64
CA GLU A 163 -5.71 19.98 15.04
C GLU A 163 -4.81 21.20 14.77
N THR A 164 -5.37 22.20 14.08
CA THR A 164 -4.72 23.51 13.89
C THR A 164 -5.69 24.65 14.17
N LYS A 165 -5.15 25.74 14.73
CA LYS A 165 -5.88 26.98 15.02
C LYS A 165 -5.42 28.17 14.18
N SER A 166 -4.63 27.90 13.13
CA SER A 166 -4.06 28.91 12.25
C SER A 166 -5.07 29.26 11.15
N HIS A 167 -5.31 30.56 10.94
CA HIS A 167 -6.20 31.06 9.90
C HIS A 167 -5.73 30.64 8.50
N TYR A 168 -4.47 30.88 8.17
CA TYR A 168 -3.93 30.49 6.86
C TYR A 168 -3.81 28.97 6.68
N ALA A 169 -3.64 28.21 7.76
CA ALA A 169 -3.66 26.75 7.65
C ALA A 169 -5.06 26.23 7.38
N ALA A 170 -6.10 26.92 7.87
CA ALA A 170 -7.49 26.56 7.64
C ALA A 170 -7.84 26.61 6.13
N ASP A 171 -7.39 27.65 5.42
CA ASP A 171 -7.65 27.81 3.98
C ASP A 171 -6.97 26.71 3.15
N VAL A 172 -5.68 26.48 3.41
CA VAL A 172 -4.89 25.50 2.63
C VAL A 172 -5.33 24.06 2.93
N LEU A 173 -5.72 23.76 4.17
CA LEU A 173 -6.27 22.45 4.51
C LEU A 173 -7.58 22.16 3.79
N ALA A 174 -8.49 23.15 3.72
CA ALA A 174 -9.74 23.01 2.99
C ALA A 174 -9.47 22.74 1.51
N GLY A 175 -8.69 23.59 0.84
CA GLY A 175 -8.38 23.42 -0.58
C GLY A 175 -7.62 22.11 -0.91
N GLY A 176 -6.70 21.69 -0.02
CA GLY A 176 -6.00 20.41 -0.16
C GLY A 176 -6.94 19.21 -0.06
N LEU A 177 -7.87 19.23 0.90
CA LEU A 177 -8.88 18.18 1.04
C LEU A 177 -9.91 18.18 -0.07
N ASP A 178 -10.38 19.34 -0.52
CA ASP A 178 -11.31 19.42 -1.65
C ASP A 178 -10.70 18.81 -2.92
N THR A 179 -9.43 19.07 -3.17
CA THR A 179 -8.69 18.46 -4.29
C THR A 179 -8.64 16.93 -4.14
N VAL A 180 -8.39 16.45 -2.92
CA VAL A 180 -8.36 15.02 -2.61
C VAL A 180 -9.75 14.38 -2.79
N LEU A 181 -10.80 15.00 -2.27
CA LEU A 181 -12.17 14.51 -2.32
C LEU A 181 -12.73 14.52 -3.75
N GLN A 182 -12.38 15.53 -4.55
CA GLN A 182 -12.73 15.57 -5.98
C GLN A 182 -12.11 14.42 -6.75
N ALA A 183 -10.87 14.03 -6.43
CA ALA A 183 -10.20 12.90 -7.09
C ALA A 183 -10.83 11.54 -6.74
N THR A 184 -11.50 11.42 -5.58
CA THR A 184 -12.08 10.15 -5.12
C THR A 184 -13.60 10.08 -5.17
N GLU A 185 -14.25 11.17 -5.57
CA GLU A 185 -15.69 11.39 -5.33
C GLU A 185 -16.07 11.22 -3.85
N GLY A 186 -15.12 11.44 -2.93
CA GLY A 186 -15.28 11.19 -1.49
C GLY A 186 -15.47 9.71 -1.12
N LYS A 187 -15.20 8.78 -2.05
CA LYS A 187 -15.37 7.34 -1.85
C LYS A 187 -14.03 6.67 -1.55
N GLY A 188 -14.05 5.73 -0.62
CA GLY A 188 -12.89 4.90 -0.30
C GLY A 188 -11.87 5.61 0.60
N LEU A 189 -10.81 4.87 0.91
CA LEU A 189 -9.68 5.36 1.71
C LEU A 189 -8.66 6.02 0.78
N MET A 190 -8.19 7.21 1.13
CA MET A 190 -7.19 7.91 0.31
C MET A 190 -5.85 8.02 1.02
N PRO A 191 -4.77 7.44 0.48
CA PRO A 191 -3.44 7.67 1.00
C PRO A 191 -2.98 9.11 0.73
N VAL A 192 -2.45 9.76 1.76
CA VAL A 192 -1.95 11.13 1.71
C VAL A 192 -0.58 11.23 2.37
N ARG A 193 0.18 12.20 1.90
CA ARG A 193 1.38 12.71 2.56
C ARG A 193 1.04 14.01 3.23
N MET A 194 1.51 14.19 4.46
CA MET A 194 1.28 15.39 5.23
C MET A 194 2.60 15.95 5.75
N TRP A 195 2.79 17.26 5.67
CA TRP A 195 3.95 17.95 6.26
C TRP A 195 3.60 19.36 6.70
N ILE A 196 4.50 19.98 7.47
CA ILE A 196 4.38 21.38 7.88
C ILE A 196 5.25 22.25 6.99
N GLU A 197 4.64 23.23 6.33
CA GLU A 197 5.36 24.25 5.57
C GLU A 197 5.37 25.56 6.35
N GLN A 198 6.55 26.16 6.49
CA GLN A 198 6.71 27.49 7.10
C GLN A 198 6.71 28.54 6.00
N ARG A 199 5.75 29.46 6.04
CA ARG A 199 5.60 30.55 5.07
C ARG A 199 5.76 31.89 5.74
N THR A 200 6.12 32.90 4.95
CA THR A 200 6.27 34.28 5.41
C THR A 200 5.36 35.19 4.61
N ARG A 201 4.74 36.16 5.28
CA ARG A 201 3.97 37.22 4.64
C ARG A 201 4.27 38.55 5.32
N VAL A 202 4.37 39.61 4.53
CA VAL A 202 4.44 40.98 5.06
C VAL A 202 3.02 41.46 5.30
N VAL A 203 2.70 41.83 6.53
CA VAL A 203 1.43 42.43 6.95
C VAL A 203 1.77 43.71 7.70
N ASP A 204 1.24 44.84 7.27
CA ASP A 204 1.51 46.17 7.86
C ASP A 204 3.02 46.50 7.97
N GLY A 205 3.82 46.07 6.98
CA GLY A 205 5.27 46.28 6.97
C GLY A 205 6.07 45.31 7.86
N GLU A 206 5.42 44.45 8.64
CA GLU A 206 6.07 43.42 9.45
C GLU A 206 6.04 42.05 8.78
N THR A 207 7.18 41.36 8.73
CA THR A 207 7.23 39.98 8.23
C THR A 207 6.71 39.02 9.30
N LYS A 208 5.50 38.50 9.07
CA LYS A 208 4.88 37.46 9.90
C LYS A 208 5.15 36.09 9.29
N GLN A 209 5.76 35.21 10.08
CA GLN A 209 5.89 33.79 9.72
C GLN A 209 4.62 33.05 10.16
N PHE A 210 4.13 32.10 9.37
CA PHE A 210 3.01 31.25 9.73
C PHE A 210 3.24 29.83 9.20
N GLN A 211 2.63 28.86 9.89
CA GLN A 211 2.74 27.46 9.52
C GLN A 211 1.46 27.00 8.86
N VAL A 212 1.62 26.21 7.80
CA VAL A 212 0.56 25.60 7.02
C VAL A 212 0.76 24.10 7.06
N VAL A 213 -0.34 23.35 7.13
CA VAL A 213 -0.28 21.90 6.95
C VAL A 213 -0.63 21.60 5.50
N MET A 214 0.27 20.94 4.81
CA MET A 214 0.02 20.41 3.48
C MET A 214 -0.54 19.01 3.62
N VAL A 215 -1.61 18.72 2.87
CA VAL A 215 -2.20 17.39 2.73
C VAL A 215 -2.32 17.13 1.24
N VAL A 216 -1.58 16.16 0.74
CA VAL A 216 -1.47 15.89 -0.70
C VAL A 216 -1.65 14.39 -0.97
N PRO A 217 -2.38 13.97 -2.01
CA PRO A 217 -2.48 12.57 -2.39
C PRO A 217 -1.10 11.89 -2.52
N SER A 218 -0.96 10.73 -1.90
CA SER A 218 0.24 9.91 -1.98
C SER A 218 0.13 8.93 -3.14
N LEU A 219 0.26 9.46 -4.36
CA LEU A 219 0.10 8.68 -5.60
C LEU A 219 1.41 8.67 -6.38
N PRO A 220 1.78 7.54 -7.03
CA PRO A 220 2.96 7.52 -7.89
C PRO A 220 2.85 8.50 -9.07
N LYS A 221 1.64 8.64 -9.63
CA LYS A 221 1.36 9.50 -10.79
C LYS A 221 -0.03 10.11 -10.65
N LEU A 222 -0.18 11.39 -11.00
CA LEU A 222 -1.46 12.11 -10.94
C LEU A 222 -2.57 11.42 -11.74
N ARG A 223 -2.23 10.80 -12.88
CA ARG A 223 -3.21 10.05 -13.70
C ARG A 223 -3.93 8.96 -12.92
N HIS A 224 -3.31 8.39 -11.89
CA HIS A 224 -3.91 7.38 -11.01
C HIS A 224 -5.03 7.97 -10.14
N ALA A 225 -4.96 9.27 -9.81
CA ALA A 225 -6.05 9.98 -9.13
C ALA A 225 -7.24 10.22 -10.06
N LEU A 226 -6.98 10.31 -11.37
CA LEU A 226 -7.98 10.63 -12.39
C LEU A 226 -8.62 9.39 -13.02
N SER A 227 -8.12 8.19 -12.71
CA SER A 227 -8.60 6.91 -13.28
C SER A 227 -9.73 6.25 -12.46
N GLY A 228 -10.15 6.89 -11.36
CA GLY A 228 -11.26 6.44 -10.52
C GLY A 228 -10.84 6.03 -9.11
N PRO A 229 -11.76 5.46 -8.31
CA PRO A 229 -11.52 5.12 -6.91
C PRO A 229 -10.38 4.11 -6.74
N ILE A 230 -9.48 4.41 -5.81
CA ILE A 230 -8.32 3.56 -5.51
C ILE A 230 -8.74 2.43 -4.57
N SER A 231 -8.24 1.21 -4.82
CA SER A 231 -8.49 0.07 -3.93
C SER A 231 -7.79 0.26 -2.58
N THR A 232 -8.30 -0.38 -1.52
CA THR A 232 -7.67 -0.33 -0.19
C THR A 232 -6.25 -0.90 -0.18
N ALA A 233 -5.97 -1.92 -1.00
CA ALA A 233 -4.63 -2.46 -1.16
C ALA A 233 -3.66 -1.42 -1.75
N ALA A 234 -4.10 -0.70 -2.80
CA ALA A 234 -3.33 0.39 -3.38
C ALA A 234 -3.22 1.61 -2.45
N ALA A 235 -4.17 1.81 -1.52
CA ALA A 235 -4.06 2.83 -0.49
C ALA A 235 -2.96 2.50 0.55
N LEU A 236 -2.77 1.23 0.88
CA LEU A 236 -1.75 0.79 1.83
C LEU A 236 -0.36 0.74 1.20
N ASP A 237 -0.27 0.35 -0.08
CA ASP A 237 0.95 0.40 -0.87
C ASP A 237 0.70 1.14 -2.19
N PRO A 238 0.84 2.48 -2.23
CA PRO A 238 0.65 3.25 -3.45
C PRO A 238 1.63 2.86 -4.56
N ALA A 239 2.80 2.29 -4.23
CA ALA A 239 3.77 1.84 -5.24
C ALA A 239 3.26 0.64 -6.04
N SER A 240 2.27 -0.10 -5.54
CA SER A 240 1.60 -1.17 -6.26
C SER A 240 0.87 -0.69 -7.53
N LEU A 241 0.44 0.58 -7.59
CA LEU A 241 -0.24 1.17 -8.75
C LEU A 241 0.65 1.25 -10.01
N ASP A 242 1.96 1.15 -9.85
CA ASP A 242 2.92 1.15 -10.96
C ASP A 242 3.47 -0.25 -11.28
N ARG A 243 3.08 -1.30 -10.54
CA ARG A 243 3.47 -2.67 -10.85
C ARG A 243 2.46 -3.29 -11.81
N PRO A 244 2.89 -3.81 -12.98
CA PRO A 244 2.05 -4.68 -13.78
C PRO A 244 1.59 -5.85 -12.90
N ALA A 245 0.29 -6.12 -12.85
CA ALA A 245 -0.21 -7.33 -12.21
C ALA A 245 0.33 -8.51 -13.02
N ILE A 246 1.28 -9.25 -12.45
CA ILE A 246 1.68 -10.55 -12.99
C ILE A 246 0.52 -11.47 -12.64
N GLU A 247 -0.25 -11.92 -13.63
CA GLU A 247 -1.23 -12.98 -13.43
C GLU A 247 -0.50 -14.18 -12.80
N ALA A 248 -1.07 -14.74 -11.73
CA ALA A 248 -0.56 -15.97 -11.16
C ALA A 248 -0.61 -17.02 -12.28
N GLY A 249 0.57 -17.50 -12.69
CA GLY A 249 0.66 -18.53 -13.74
C GLY A 249 -0.23 -19.71 -13.35
N PRO A 250 -0.93 -20.34 -14.32
CA PRO A 250 -1.74 -21.52 -14.04
C PRO A 250 -0.87 -22.54 -13.30
N ALA A 251 -1.45 -23.19 -12.30
CA ALA A 251 -0.77 -24.25 -11.55
C ALA A 251 -0.16 -25.22 -12.56
N VAL A 252 1.15 -25.45 -12.46
CA VAL A 252 1.89 -26.33 -13.38
C VAL A 252 1.29 -27.73 -13.23
N VAL A 253 0.41 -28.10 -14.17
CA VAL A 253 -0.13 -29.46 -14.28
C VAL A 253 1.04 -30.34 -14.72
N PRO A 254 1.40 -31.38 -13.95
CA PRO A 254 2.41 -32.34 -14.38
C PRO A 254 2.04 -32.97 -15.73
N ASP A 255 3.01 -33.21 -16.60
CA ASP A 255 2.77 -33.85 -17.90
C ASP A 255 2.56 -35.36 -17.72
N TYR A 256 1.32 -35.74 -17.40
CA TYR A 256 0.93 -37.13 -17.22
C TYR A 256 1.07 -37.95 -18.50
N ALA A 257 0.95 -37.34 -19.69
CA ALA A 257 1.09 -38.04 -20.95
C ALA A 257 2.54 -38.45 -21.20
N ALA A 258 3.50 -37.57 -20.91
CA ALA A 258 4.93 -37.92 -20.95
C ALA A 258 5.29 -39.02 -19.94
N GLU A 259 4.72 -38.98 -18.73
CA GLU A 259 4.95 -40.02 -17.72
C GLU A 259 4.36 -41.38 -18.14
N ALA A 260 3.16 -41.38 -18.75
CA ALA A 260 2.54 -42.61 -19.24
C ALA A 260 3.31 -43.25 -20.41
N ARG A 261 3.89 -42.47 -21.32
CA ARG A 261 4.76 -42.98 -22.41
C ARG A 261 6.05 -43.64 -21.93
N GLN A 262 6.45 -43.41 -20.69
CA GLN A 262 7.62 -44.05 -20.07
C GLN A 262 7.26 -45.35 -19.34
N CYS A 263 5.97 -45.71 -19.28
CA CYS A 263 5.53 -46.92 -18.61
C CYS A 263 5.76 -48.16 -19.48
N ALA A 264 6.40 -49.18 -18.91
CA ALA A 264 6.64 -50.46 -19.60
C ALA A 264 5.46 -51.45 -19.50
N THR A 265 4.43 -51.13 -18.72
CA THR A 265 3.27 -52.01 -18.46
C THR A 265 1.98 -51.22 -18.42
N VAL A 266 0.88 -51.88 -18.78
CA VAL A 266 -0.47 -51.30 -18.78
C VAL A 266 -0.88 -50.89 -17.36
N GLU A 267 -0.49 -51.66 -16.36
CA GLU A 267 -0.75 -51.38 -14.95
C GLU A 267 -0.09 -50.06 -14.50
N ALA A 268 1.16 -49.83 -14.89
CA ALA A 268 1.87 -48.59 -14.57
C ALA A 268 1.23 -47.36 -15.25
N ALA A 269 0.78 -47.49 -16.51
CA ALA A 269 0.06 -46.42 -17.20
C ALA A 269 -1.30 -46.12 -16.53
N ARG A 270 -2.01 -47.16 -16.04
CA ARG A 270 -3.25 -46.98 -15.25
C ARG A 270 -3.01 -46.26 -13.93
N GLU A 271 -1.88 -46.49 -13.27
CA GLU A 271 -1.52 -45.75 -12.05
C GLU A 271 -1.28 -44.26 -12.31
N VAL A 272 -0.70 -43.90 -13.47
CA VAL A 272 -0.58 -42.50 -13.91
C VAL A 272 -1.96 -41.87 -14.08
N TRP A 273 -2.89 -42.56 -14.74
CA TRP A 273 -4.28 -42.09 -14.89
C TRP A 273 -4.99 -41.94 -13.53
N HIS A 274 -4.84 -42.90 -12.62
CA HIS A 274 -5.44 -42.80 -11.27
C HIS A 274 -4.88 -41.63 -10.46
N ARG A 275 -3.58 -41.30 -10.61
CA ARG A 275 -2.99 -40.12 -9.98
C ARG A 275 -3.51 -38.82 -10.59
N ALA A 276 -3.61 -38.74 -11.91
CA ALA A 276 -4.20 -37.59 -12.60
C ALA A 276 -5.67 -37.38 -12.18
N ASN A 277 -6.44 -38.47 -12.06
CA ASN A 277 -7.86 -38.41 -11.67
C ASN A 277 -8.02 -37.98 -10.21
N LYS A 278 -7.22 -38.53 -9.30
CA LYS A 278 -7.20 -38.12 -7.89
C LYS A 278 -6.80 -36.65 -7.71
N ALA A 279 -5.95 -36.12 -8.58
CA ALA A 279 -5.57 -34.71 -8.61
C ALA A 279 -6.63 -33.81 -9.29
N GLY A 280 -7.67 -34.40 -9.90
CA GLY A 280 -8.70 -33.68 -10.64
C GLY A 280 -8.24 -33.12 -11.99
N HIS A 281 -7.14 -33.65 -12.53
CA HIS A 281 -6.57 -33.20 -13.81
C HIS A 281 -7.16 -33.93 -15.03
N VAL A 282 -7.92 -35.00 -14.80
CA VAL A 282 -8.64 -35.75 -15.83
C VAL A 282 -10.06 -36.07 -15.36
N ASP A 283 -10.99 -36.24 -16.31
CA ASP A 283 -12.39 -36.58 -16.04
C ASP A 283 -12.51 -38.08 -15.69
N PRO A 284 -13.15 -38.43 -14.55
CA PRO A 284 -13.40 -39.83 -14.19
C PRO A 284 -14.16 -40.64 -15.26
N LYS A 285 -14.91 -39.99 -16.15
CA LYS A 285 -15.66 -40.62 -17.25
C LYS A 285 -14.82 -40.82 -18.51
N GLY A 286 -13.57 -40.34 -18.51
CA GLY A 286 -12.65 -40.45 -19.64
C GLY A 286 -13.01 -39.55 -20.81
N THR A 287 -13.76 -38.47 -20.60
CA THR A 287 -14.28 -37.62 -21.69
C THR A 287 -13.37 -36.46 -22.08
N ASP A 288 -12.33 -36.20 -21.30
CA ASP A 288 -11.33 -35.17 -21.58
C ASP A 288 -10.18 -35.70 -22.45
N ASP A 289 -9.51 -34.79 -23.16
CA ASP A 289 -8.43 -35.10 -24.11
C ASP A 289 -7.27 -35.85 -23.43
N LEU A 290 -6.92 -35.47 -22.19
CA LEU A 290 -5.83 -36.10 -21.46
C LEU A 290 -6.19 -37.53 -21.01
N SER A 291 -7.41 -37.78 -20.54
CA SER A 291 -7.87 -39.16 -20.31
C SER A 291 -7.81 -40.02 -21.56
N GLN A 292 -8.27 -39.50 -22.71
CA GLN A 292 -8.27 -40.24 -23.96
C GLN A 292 -6.85 -40.57 -24.42
N GLU A 293 -5.92 -39.63 -24.26
CA GLU A 293 -4.51 -39.84 -24.56
C GLU A 293 -3.88 -40.92 -23.64
N LEU A 294 -4.14 -40.87 -22.34
CA LEU A 294 -3.65 -41.87 -21.39
C LEU A 294 -4.24 -43.27 -21.64
N ILE A 295 -5.51 -43.36 -22.03
CA ILE A 295 -6.16 -44.61 -22.41
C ILE A 295 -5.52 -45.19 -23.67
N ARG A 296 -5.25 -44.36 -24.68
CA ARG A 296 -4.57 -44.78 -25.91
C ARG A 296 -3.16 -45.31 -25.62
N ILE A 297 -2.37 -44.58 -24.82
CA ILE A 297 -1.02 -45.02 -24.42
C ILE A 297 -1.08 -46.39 -23.70
N ALA A 298 -2.05 -46.61 -22.83
CA ALA A 298 -2.22 -47.89 -22.15
C ALA A 298 -2.63 -49.03 -23.10
N ASP A 299 -3.43 -48.74 -24.14
CA ASP A 299 -3.83 -49.69 -25.18
C ASP A 299 -2.65 -50.05 -26.09
N ASP A 300 -1.84 -49.05 -26.47
CA ASP A 300 -0.62 -49.22 -27.29
C ASP A 300 0.41 -50.10 -26.54
N ILE A 301 0.64 -49.86 -25.25
CA ILE A 301 1.48 -50.74 -24.40
C ILE A 301 0.90 -52.16 -24.36
N GLY A 302 -0.42 -52.31 -24.27
CA GLY A 302 -1.08 -53.61 -24.26
C GLY A 302 -0.95 -54.39 -25.57
N LYS A 303 -0.81 -53.67 -26.70
CA LYS A 303 -0.57 -54.22 -28.04
C LYS A 303 0.92 -54.45 -28.33
N GLY A 304 1.82 -54.05 -27.43
CA GLY A 304 3.26 -54.17 -27.61
C GLY A 304 3.85 -53.10 -28.53
N ILE A 305 3.11 -52.02 -28.81
CA ILE A 305 3.58 -50.88 -29.61
C ILE A 305 4.47 -50.01 -28.73
N ASP A 306 5.64 -49.61 -29.24
CA ASP A 306 6.50 -48.69 -28.50
C ASP A 306 5.82 -47.31 -28.44
N THR A 307 5.41 -46.91 -27.23
CA THR A 307 4.69 -45.64 -27.01
C THR A 307 5.59 -44.40 -27.06
N GLN A 308 6.91 -44.57 -27.22
CA GLN A 308 7.85 -43.47 -27.43
C GLN A 308 8.07 -43.17 -28.92
N THR A 309 8.06 -44.19 -29.78
CA THR A 309 8.33 -44.06 -31.22
C THR A 309 7.11 -44.28 -32.10
N GLY A 310 6.07 -44.95 -31.59
CA GLY A 310 4.85 -45.33 -32.32
C GLY A 310 5.05 -46.49 -33.30
N GLU A 311 6.17 -47.20 -33.23
CA GLU A 311 6.51 -48.31 -34.11
C GLU A 311 6.01 -49.64 -33.52
N GLU A 312 5.35 -50.44 -34.35
CA GLU A 312 5.03 -51.84 -34.03
C GLU A 312 6.32 -52.67 -34.11
N PRO A 313 6.57 -53.63 -33.20
CA PRO A 313 7.70 -54.53 -33.34
C PRO A 313 7.45 -55.52 -34.50
N GLY A 314 7.88 -55.12 -35.70
CA GLY A 314 8.38 -55.96 -36.79
C GLY A 314 7.41 -56.97 -37.43
N ASP A 315 6.79 -56.56 -38.54
CA ASP A 315 6.46 -57.44 -39.68
C ASP A 315 7.41 -57.16 -40.88
N ASP A 316 8.65 -56.74 -40.57
CA ASP A 316 9.70 -56.44 -41.53
C ASP A 316 10.93 -57.36 -41.31
N GLU A 317 10.73 -58.67 -41.47
CA GLU A 317 11.83 -59.49 -42.02
C GLU A 317 11.65 -59.49 -43.54
N PRO A 318 12.53 -58.85 -44.33
CA PRO A 318 12.56 -59.05 -45.77
C PRO A 318 13.07 -60.48 -46.01
N GLY A 319 12.12 -61.41 -46.07
CA GLY A 319 12.35 -62.72 -46.65
C GLY A 319 12.76 -62.55 -48.11
N PRO A 320 13.71 -63.36 -48.61
CA PRO A 320 14.11 -63.31 -50.01
C PRO A 320 12.88 -63.56 -50.89
N ASP A 321 12.78 -62.84 -52.02
CA ASP A 321 11.84 -63.19 -53.06
C ASP A 321 12.24 -64.53 -53.73
N ASP A 322 11.35 -65.09 -54.54
CA ASP A 322 11.47 -66.43 -55.13
C ASP A 322 12.71 -66.62 -56.05
N GLU A 323 13.55 -65.59 -56.22
CA GLU A 323 14.82 -65.62 -56.97
C GLU A 323 16.07 -65.30 -56.15
N GLY A 324 15.96 -65.00 -54.84
CA GLY A 324 17.09 -65.01 -53.90
C GLY A 324 18.10 -63.87 -54.05
N VAL A 325 17.64 -62.64 -54.32
CA VAL A 325 18.52 -61.45 -54.45
C VAL A 325 18.13 -60.38 -53.41
N TYR A 326 19.14 -59.81 -52.73
CA TYR A 326 18.97 -58.65 -51.83
C TYR A 326 19.33 -57.37 -52.57
N ASP A 327 18.45 -56.36 -52.56
CA ASP A 327 18.75 -55.02 -53.08
C ASP A 327 19.64 -54.24 -52.09
N GLY A 328 20.90 -54.05 -52.46
CA GLY A 328 21.84 -53.17 -51.76
C GLY A 328 22.01 -51.85 -52.50
N GLU A 329 21.71 -50.73 -51.86
CA GLU A 329 22.05 -49.41 -52.38
C GLU A 329 23.53 -49.06 -52.08
N PHE A 330 24.22 -48.58 -53.12
CA PHE A 330 25.63 -48.20 -53.14
C PHE A 330 25.86 -46.83 -52.49
N VAL A 331 26.91 -46.72 -51.66
CA VAL A 331 27.48 -45.44 -51.19
C VAL A 331 28.78 -45.19 -51.96
N GLU A 332 28.86 -44.09 -52.72
CA GLU A 332 30.10 -43.62 -53.36
C GLU A 332 30.86 -42.67 -52.42
N ASP A 333 32.14 -42.98 -52.18
CA ASP A 333 33.13 -42.17 -51.46
C ASP A 333 34.12 -41.49 -52.43
N GLY A 334 34.41 -40.20 -52.20
CA GLY A 334 35.55 -39.43 -52.74
C GLY A 334 35.13 -38.07 -53.33
N GLU A 335 35.80 -36.92 -53.19
CA GLU A 335 37.08 -36.41 -52.61
C GLU A 335 36.85 -34.88 -52.43
N GLN A 336 37.13 -34.25 -51.27
CA GLN A 336 38.38 -33.53 -50.88
C GLN A 336 38.56 -32.08 -51.42
N GLY A 337 38.66 -31.10 -50.48
CA GLY A 337 39.00 -29.66 -50.64
C GLY A 337 37.81 -28.73 -50.31
N ASP A 338 37.80 -27.78 -49.35
CA ASP A 338 38.82 -26.92 -48.74
C ASP A 338 38.45 -26.55 -47.28
N GLU A 339 39.48 -26.28 -46.47
CA GLU A 339 39.50 -25.85 -45.06
C GLU A 339 38.92 -24.43 -44.82
N PRO A 340 38.36 -24.09 -43.62
CA PRO A 340 39.07 -23.12 -42.73
C PRO A 340 38.73 -23.28 -41.21
N PRO A 341 39.22 -22.39 -40.33
CA PRO A 341 40.42 -22.54 -39.49
C PRO A 341 40.15 -23.02 -38.05
N ALA A 342 41.23 -23.49 -37.43
CA ALA A 342 41.32 -24.01 -36.07
C ALA A 342 41.11 -22.98 -34.93
N ALA A 343 40.71 -23.54 -33.78
CA ALA A 343 40.74 -23.04 -32.41
C ALA A 343 39.49 -22.32 -31.86
N TYR A 344 38.64 -23.11 -31.18
CA TYR A 344 37.81 -22.63 -30.06
C TYR A 344 38.48 -23.04 -28.73
N PRO A 345 38.67 -22.12 -27.75
CA PRO A 345 39.19 -22.47 -26.44
C PRO A 345 38.16 -23.27 -25.63
N PRO A 346 38.59 -24.20 -24.73
CA PRO A 346 37.66 -24.97 -23.91
C PRO A 346 36.92 -24.08 -22.91
N ALA A 347 35.61 -24.28 -22.81
CA ALA A 347 34.74 -23.59 -21.86
C ALA A 347 35.14 -23.92 -20.41
N GLN A 348 35.56 -22.90 -19.66
CA GLN A 348 35.80 -22.99 -18.22
C GLN A 348 34.47 -22.84 -17.46
N TRP A 349 34.11 -23.86 -16.69
CA TRP A 349 32.99 -23.82 -15.74
C TRP A 349 33.36 -22.99 -14.50
N PRO A 350 32.45 -22.15 -13.96
CA PRO A 350 32.75 -21.33 -12.79
C PRO A 350 32.93 -22.16 -11.52
N THR A 351 33.99 -21.88 -10.78
CA THR A 351 34.35 -22.57 -9.52
C THR A 351 33.41 -22.17 -8.38
N ALA A 352 32.93 -23.16 -7.62
CA ALA A 352 32.09 -22.95 -6.44
C ALA A 352 32.81 -22.14 -5.34
N ALA A 353 32.09 -21.20 -4.73
CA ALA A 353 32.60 -20.32 -3.68
C ALA A 353 32.92 -21.08 -2.39
N VAL A 354 34.13 -20.88 -1.85
CA VAL A 354 34.59 -21.42 -0.55
C VAL A 354 34.11 -20.48 0.58
N PRO A 355 33.62 -21.01 1.73
CA PRO A 355 33.15 -20.18 2.83
C PRO A 355 34.31 -19.45 3.53
N GLY A 356 34.15 -18.15 3.76
CA GLY A 356 35.15 -17.29 4.39
C GLY A 356 35.50 -17.71 5.82
N GLY A 357 36.79 -18.01 6.03
CA GLY A 357 37.38 -18.20 7.34
C GLY A 357 37.57 -16.88 8.08
N GLY A 358 37.10 -16.83 9.33
CA GLY A 358 37.33 -15.73 10.25
C GLY A 358 38.75 -15.70 10.82
N ARG A 359 39.24 -14.49 11.08
CA ARG A 359 40.29 -14.14 12.06
C ARG A 359 39.75 -12.92 12.82
N ARG A 360 39.52 -13.01 14.13
CA ARG A 360 40.47 -12.79 15.24
C ARG A 360 41.21 -11.47 15.13
#